data_AF-A0A4Q5RFB9-F1
#
_entry.id   AF-A0A4Q5RFB9-F1
#
_cell.length_a   1.000
_cell.length_b   1.000
_cell.length_c   1.000
_cell.angle_alpha   90.00
_cell.angle_beta   90.00
_cell.angle_gamma   90.00
#
_symmetry.space_group_name_H-M   'P 1'
#
loop_
_entity.id
_entity.type
_entity.pdbx_description
1 polymer ?
#
loop_
_entity_poly.entity_id
_entity_poly.type
_entity_poly.pdbx_seq_one_letter_code
_entity_poly.pdbx_strand_id
1 'polypeptide(L)'
;MEQQYYTLQTIYNIVKEDSQPHTYLCNTREIIVRQMFGWDDIKTHLELLAMEQLIIIRQLGSVAISITPAGVEKAKSILRMTA
;
A
#
# COMPACT_ATOMS: atom_id res chain seq x y z
N MET A 1 14.28 -5.62 -5.04
CA MET A 1 13.34 -4.93 -4.14
C MET A 1 12.60 -5.98 -3.36
N GLU A 2 12.41 -5.78 -2.06
CA GLU A 2 11.61 -6.69 -1.23
C GLU A 2 10.14 -6.63 -1.68
N GLN A 3 9.42 -7.77 -1.56
CA GLN A 3 8.13 -7.96 -2.22
C GLN A 3 7.02 -7.05 -1.68
N GLN A 4 7.08 -6.71 -0.39
CA GLN A 4 6.15 -5.79 0.26
C GLN A 4 6.18 -4.39 -0.36
N TYR A 5 7.31 -3.96 -0.91
CA TYR A 5 7.39 -2.66 -1.57
C TYR A 5 6.68 -2.62 -2.92
N TYR A 6 6.45 -3.76 -3.59
CA TYR A 6 5.52 -3.81 -4.72
C TYR A 6 4.07 -3.61 -4.27
N THR A 7 3.70 -4.15 -3.11
CA THR A 7 2.37 -3.89 -2.51
C THR A 7 2.24 -2.41 -2.15
N LEU A 8 3.28 -1.78 -1.59
CA LEU A 8 3.29 -0.34 -1.31
C LEU A 8 3.12 0.50 -2.59
N GLN A 9 3.84 0.17 -3.66
CA GLN A 9 3.67 0.84 -4.95
C GLN A 9 2.26 0.66 -5.51
N THR A 10 1.67 -0.52 -5.35
CA THR A 10 0.29 -0.79 -5.76
C THR A 10 -0.69 0.11 -5.02
N ILE A 11 -0.55 0.21 -3.69
CA ILE A 11 -1.36 1.10 -2.85
C ILE A 11 -1.18 2.56 -3.30
N TYR A 12 0.07 3.01 -3.46
CA TYR A 12 0.36 4.36 -3.94
C TYR A 12 -0.27 4.63 -5.31
N ASN A 13 -0.18 3.70 -6.26
CA ASN A 13 -0.77 3.85 -7.59
C ASN A 13 -2.30 3.93 -7.59
N ILE A 14 -2.97 3.35 -6.59
CA ILE A 14 -4.42 3.49 -6.41
C ILE A 14 -4.77 4.94 -6.00
N VAL A 15 -3.96 5.56 -5.14
CA VAL A 15 -4.31 6.83 -4.48
C VAL A 15 -3.58 8.07 -5.00
N LYS A 16 -2.56 7.91 -5.86
CA LYS A 16 -1.67 9.02 -6.27
C LYS A 16 -2.36 10.17 -7.02
N GLU A 17 -3.50 9.89 -7.64
CA GLU A 17 -4.30 10.90 -8.36
C GLU A 17 -5.26 11.64 -7.43
N ASP A 18 -5.41 11.20 -6.17
CA ASP A 18 -6.21 11.89 -5.16
C ASP A 18 -5.45 13.11 -4.61
N SER A 19 -6.15 14.23 -4.43
CA SER A 19 -5.61 15.44 -3.80
C SER A 19 -5.16 15.22 -2.34
N GLN A 20 -5.71 14.20 -1.66
CA GLN A 20 -5.36 13.79 -0.30
C GLN A 20 -5.18 12.26 -0.22
N PRO A 21 -4.06 11.72 -0.72
CA PRO A 21 -3.84 10.27 -0.82
C PRO A 21 -3.92 9.51 0.52
N HIS A 22 -3.66 10.21 1.62
CA HIS A 22 -3.63 9.66 2.98
C HIS A 22 -5.01 9.47 3.60
N THR A 23 -6.06 10.09 3.04
CA THR A 23 -7.44 9.93 3.52
C THR A 23 -8.17 8.80 2.80
N TYR A 24 -7.62 8.33 1.67
CA TYR A 24 -8.22 7.25 0.91
C TYR A 24 -8.10 5.90 1.64
N LEU A 25 -9.22 5.19 1.73
CA LEU A 25 -9.30 3.87 2.35
C LEU A 25 -9.39 2.81 1.25
N CYS A 26 -8.22 2.30 0.84
CA CYS A 26 -8.15 1.16 -0.07
C CYS A 26 -8.77 -0.06 0.60
N ASN A 27 -9.65 -0.74 -0.10
CA ASN A 27 -10.08 -2.07 0.32
C ASN A 27 -9.07 -3.13 -0.18
N THR A 28 -9.02 -4.28 0.50
CA THR A 28 -8.14 -5.37 0.12
C THR A 28 -8.39 -5.90 -1.29
N ARG A 29 -9.63 -5.86 -1.80
CA ARG A 29 -9.93 -6.33 -3.17
C ARG A 29 -9.24 -5.47 -4.21
N GLU A 30 -9.23 -4.15 -4.05
CA GLU A 30 -8.55 -3.22 -4.96
C GLU A 30 -7.05 -3.48 -5.03
N ILE A 31 -6.47 -3.87 -3.90
CA ILE A 31 -5.06 -4.23 -3.78
C ILE A 31 -4.81 -5.57 -4.47
N ILE A 32 -5.65 -6.59 -4.24
CA ILE A 32 -5.47 -7.95 -4.80
C ILE A 32 -5.57 -7.95 -6.33
N VAL A 33 -6.55 -7.27 -6.92
CA VAL A 33 -6.79 -7.33 -8.38
C VAL A 33 -5.68 -6.68 -9.23
N ARG A 34 -4.70 -6.00 -8.61
CA ARG A 34 -3.61 -5.26 -9.28
C ARG A 34 -2.26 -5.96 -9.21
N GLN A 35 -2.19 -7.17 -8.63
CA GLN A 35 -0.93 -7.89 -8.42
C GLN A 35 -1.15 -9.41 -8.54
N MET A 36 -0.07 -10.13 -8.83
CA MET A 36 -0.10 -11.59 -9.02
C MET A 36 0.22 -12.39 -7.74
N PHE A 37 0.20 -11.73 -6.58
CA PHE A 37 0.44 -12.38 -5.29
C PHE A 37 -0.82 -13.02 -4.73
N GLY A 38 -0.65 -14.11 -3.97
CA GLY A 38 -1.74 -14.72 -3.23
C GLY A 38 -2.21 -13.83 -2.08
N TRP A 39 -3.40 -14.11 -1.53
CA TRP A 39 -3.91 -13.35 -0.40
C TRP A 39 -2.99 -13.42 0.83
N ASP A 40 -2.44 -14.59 1.13
CA ASP A 40 -1.56 -14.76 2.30
C ASP A 40 -0.25 -13.97 2.16
N ASP A 41 0.31 -13.88 0.95
CA ASP A 41 1.47 -13.05 0.65
C ASP A 41 1.14 -11.56 0.82
N ILE A 42 0.01 -11.12 0.25
CA ILE A 42 -0.45 -9.72 0.37
C ILE A 42 -0.68 -9.36 1.83
N LYS A 43 -1.30 -10.25 2.61
CA LYS A 43 -1.51 -10.04 4.04
C LYS A 43 -0.17 -9.86 4.77
N THR A 44 0.80 -10.73 4.51
CA THR A 44 2.16 -10.63 5.06
C THR A 44 2.82 -9.31 4.67
N HIS A 45 2.72 -8.90 3.42
CA HIS A 45 3.24 -7.61 2.95
C HIS A 45 2.60 -6.43 3.68
N LEU A 46 1.27 -6.44 3.86
CA LEU A 46 0.56 -5.39 4.58
C LEU A 46 1.02 -5.30 6.05
N GLU A 47 1.22 -6.44 6.71
CA GLU A 47 1.72 -6.48 8.08
C GLU A 47 3.15 -5.88 8.18
N LEU A 48 4.05 -6.25 7.26
CA LEU A 48 5.40 -5.68 7.20
C LEU A 48 5.39 -4.17 6.95
N LEU A 49 4.58 -3.70 5.99
CA LEU A 49 4.45 -2.27 5.70
C LEU A 49 3.86 -1.48 6.88
N ALA A 50 2.94 -2.09 7.63
CA ALA A 50 2.37 -1.48 8.83
C ALA A 50 3.40 -1.40 9.97
N MET A 51 4.23 -2.44 10.15
CA MET A 51 5.36 -2.41 11.09
C MET A 51 6.36 -1.30 10.76
N GLU A 52 6.61 -1.05 9.47
CA GLU A 52 7.43 0.06 8.98
C GLU A 52 6.73 1.44 9.04
N GLN A 53 5.49 1.52 9.52
CA GLN A 53 4.67 2.74 9.58
C GLN A 53 4.41 3.39 8.21
N LEU A 54 4.47 2.61 7.13
CA LEU A 54 4.23 3.08 5.75
C LEU A 54 2.75 3.04 5.37
N ILE A 55 1.98 2.20 6.04
CA ILE A 55 0.52 2.12 5.92
C ILE A 55 -0.13 2.02 7.30
N ILE A 56 -1.45 2.26 7.34
CA ILE A 56 -2.29 1.99 8.50
C ILE A 56 -3.37 0.99 8.07
N ILE A 57 -3.54 -0.07 8.84
CA ILE A 57 -4.62 -1.06 8.66
C ILE A 57 -5.71 -0.76 9.69
N ARG A 58 -6.95 -0.59 9.23
CA ARG A 58 -8.13 -0.31 10.06
C ARG A 58 -9.17 -1.41 9.87
N GLN A 59 -9.85 -1.78 10.96
CA GLN A 59 -11.01 -2.68 10.93
C GLN A 59 -12.28 -1.84 11.05
N LEU A 60 -12.92 -1.53 9.92
CA LEU A 60 -14.13 -0.69 9.84
C LEU A 60 -15.30 -1.53 9.30
N GLY A 61 -15.52 -2.71 9.87
CA GLY A 61 -16.41 -3.75 9.32
C GLY A 61 -15.78 -4.59 8.20
N SER A 62 -14.83 -3.99 7.46
CA SER A 62 -13.89 -4.68 6.58
C SER A 62 -12.47 -4.14 6.78
N VAL A 63 -11.46 -4.87 6.29
CA VAL A 63 -10.07 -4.42 6.29
C VAL A 63 -9.92 -3.23 5.34
N ALA A 64 -9.60 -2.07 5.90
CA ALA A 64 -9.33 -0.84 5.16
C ALA A 64 -7.86 -0.45 5.35
N ILE A 65 -7.21 -0.01 4.27
CA ILE A 65 -5.80 0.35 4.24
C ILE A 65 -5.67 1.81 3.80
N SER A 66 -4.94 2.61 4.55
CA SER A 66 -4.55 3.97 4.15
C SER A 66 -3.03 4.09 4.12
N ILE A 67 -2.48 4.71 3.08
CA ILE A 67 -1.05 5.01 3.03
C ILE A 67 -0.71 6.19 3.96
N THR A 68 0.43 6.12 4.66
CA THR A 68 0.90 7.24 5.49
C THR A 68 1.68 8.25 4.64
N PRO A 69 1.93 9.47 5.15
CA PRO A 69 2.86 10.39 4.50
C PRO A 69 4.25 9.77 4.25
N ALA A 70 4.77 8.99 5.21
CA ALA A 70 6.03 8.27 5.07
C ALA A 70 5.96 7.19 3.96
N GLY A 71 4.83 6.48 3.87
CA GLY A 71 4.57 5.51 2.80
C GLY A 71 4.57 6.14 1.41
N VAL A 72 3.95 7.31 1.26
CA VAL A 72 3.95 8.07 0.00
C VAL A 72 5.37 8.44 -0.42
N GLU A 73 6.17 9.00 0.49
CA GLU A 73 7.53 9.41 0.18
C GLU A 73 8.44 8.21 -0.12
N LYS A 74 8.29 7.10 0.60
CA LYS A 74 8.98 5.84 0.29
C LYS A 74 8.60 5.32 -1.09
N ALA A 75 7.32 5.30 -1.45
CA ALA A 75 6.85 4.84 -2.76
C ALA A 75 7.41 5.70 -3.90
N LYS A 76 7.40 7.03 -3.75
CA LYS A 76 8.01 7.97 -4.72
C LYS A 76 9.51 7.76 -4.85
N SER A 77 10.21 7.55 -3.74
CA SER A 77 11.66 7.29 -3.73
C SER A 77 12.00 6.06 -4.56
N ILE A 78 11.24 4.98 -4.40
CA ILE A 78 11.45 3.74 -5.16
C ILE A 78 11.19 3.94 -6.65
N LEU A 79 10.12 4.65 -7.02
CA LEU A 79 9.81 4.99 -8.42
C LEU A 79 10.95 5.75 -9.11
N ARG A 80 11.62 6.67 -8.40
CA ARG A 80 12.76 7.43 -8.92
C ARG A 80 14.02 6.59 -9.11
N MET A 81 14.16 5.48 -8.39
CA MET A 81 15.30 4.58 -8.51
C MET A 81 15.16 3.60 -9.69
N THR A 82 13.94 3.45 -10.22
CA THR A 82 13.62 2.53 -11.32
C THR A 82 13.39 3.24 -12.67
N ALA A 83 13.40 4.57 -12.70
CA ALA A 83 13.25 5.42 -13.88
C ALA A 83 14.61 5.91 -14.37
#